data_AF-A0A4R8WEV5-F1
#
_entry.id   AF-A0A4R8WEV5-F1
#
_cell.length_a   1.000
_cell.length_b   1.000
_cell.length_c   1.000
_cell.angle_alpha   90.00
_cell.angle_beta   90.00
_cell.angle_gamma   90.00
#
_symmetry.space_group_name_H-M   'P 1'
#
loop_
_entity.id
_entity.type
_entity.pdbx_description
1 polymer ?
#
loop_
_entity_poly.entity_id
_entity_poly.type
_entity_poly.pdbx_seq_one_letter_code
_entity_poly.pdbx_strand_id
1 'polypeptide(L)'
;MRKRTRFGLAGLAVIGLAALVVANLPGHAEAAVNFSDPSVGFRDQASGAYLRIDLDSAAVGVGQFYFSAPGVGLVVPANTATLDPHSAHDEQFRYDGAGTQYASAVLTSDIAQPLPSGASGTATIKVIGHDDPTARTANVEVWINGKHFTLKAAPAPHNAGPTLTAVITALKATDLGALYDLADPSLRNGLTRERFVATIGATGGGSVTGLTPTGATTYVTTSAGADFALTPITFDYVKNGVPGEVTAHLRLIYTGGQWRYMTMQPDNAPSNSDSNTPDPTVP
;
A
#
# COMPACT_ATOMS: atom_id res chain seq x y z
N MET A 1 -8.65 46.04 -11.69
CA MET A 1 -8.87 45.30 -10.42
C MET A 1 -9.57 43.99 -10.72
N ARG A 2 -8.88 42.87 -10.46
CA ARG A 2 -9.36 41.49 -10.63
C ARG A 2 -10.42 41.18 -9.56
N LYS A 3 -11.61 40.72 -9.96
CA LYS A 3 -12.49 39.96 -9.06
C LYS A 3 -12.46 38.50 -9.47
N ARG A 4 -11.88 37.70 -8.58
CA ARG A 4 -11.81 36.23 -8.65
C ARG A 4 -13.22 35.67 -8.47
N THR A 5 -13.81 35.16 -9.54
CA THR A 5 -14.95 34.24 -9.44
C THR A 5 -14.37 32.85 -9.18
N ARG A 6 -14.53 32.35 -7.96
CA ARG A 6 -14.15 30.99 -7.57
C ARG A 6 -15.08 30.03 -8.32
N PHE A 7 -14.57 29.35 -9.34
CA PHE A 7 -15.28 28.27 -10.02
C PHE A 7 -15.37 27.08 -9.07
N GLY A 8 -16.61 26.63 -8.87
CA GLY A 8 -16.99 25.60 -7.93
C GLY A 8 -16.68 24.19 -8.41
N LEU A 9 -16.78 23.29 -7.43
CA LEU A 9 -16.79 21.84 -7.52
C LEU A 9 -17.47 21.34 -8.81
N ALA A 10 -16.68 20.93 -9.80
CA ALA A 10 -17.17 20.23 -10.98
C ALA A 10 -16.12 19.18 -11.41
N GLY A 11 -15.97 18.14 -10.60
CA GLY A 11 -15.02 17.05 -10.90
C GLY A 11 -15.37 15.68 -10.29
N LEU A 12 -16.54 15.52 -9.67
CA LEU A 12 -16.74 14.48 -8.64
C LEU A 12 -17.41 13.16 -9.08
N ALA A 13 -17.50 12.80 -10.38
CA ALA A 13 -18.02 11.44 -10.70
C ALA A 13 -17.39 10.66 -11.85
N VAL A 14 -16.25 11.10 -12.37
CA VAL A 14 -15.27 10.14 -12.95
C VAL A 14 -14.45 9.49 -11.83
N ILE A 15 -14.37 10.21 -10.70
CA ILE A 15 -13.87 9.78 -9.40
C ILE A 15 -14.83 8.76 -8.74
N GLY A 16 -15.67 8.03 -9.50
CA GLY A 16 -16.45 6.92 -8.93
C GLY A 16 -15.56 5.76 -8.48
N LEU A 17 -14.40 5.60 -9.12
CA LEU A 17 -13.36 4.66 -8.70
C LEU A 17 -12.34 5.25 -7.71
N ALA A 18 -12.16 6.58 -7.69
CA ALA A 18 -11.21 7.25 -6.80
C ALA A 18 -11.85 7.84 -5.51
N ALA A 19 -13.19 7.96 -5.42
CA ALA A 19 -13.89 8.55 -4.26
C ALA A 19 -14.59 7.51 -3.39
N LEU A 20 -14.79 6.28 -3.88
CA LEU A 20 -15.50 5.26 -3.11
C LEU A 20 -14.67 4.71 -1.91
N VAL A 21 -13.38 5.02 -1.84
CA VAL A 21 -12.48 4.57 -0.75
C VAL A 21 -12.59 5.46 0.50
N VAL A 22 -13.07 6.70 0.39
CA VAL A 22 -12.97 7.67 1.51
C VAL A 22 -14.20 7.66 2.44
N ALA A 23 -15.34 7.10 2.03
CA ALA A 23 -16.62 7.41 2.69
C ALA A 23 -17.11 6.45 3.80
N ASN A 24 -16.47 5.30 4.07
CA ASN A 24 -17.04 4.30 5.01
C ASN A 24 -16.02 3.59 5.92
N LEU A 25 -15.19 4.34 6.66
CA LEU A 25 -14.43 3.76 7.77
C LEU A 25 -15.16 4.01 9.10
N PRO A 26 -15.69 2.99 9.79
CA PRO A 26 -16.20 3.15 11.15
C PRO A 26 -15.04 3.51 12.08
N GLY A 27 -15.15 4.68 12.70
CA GLY A 27 -14.23 5.13 13.73
C GLY A 27 -14.39 4.30 15.00
N HIS A 28 -13.39 3.47 15.30
CA HIS A 28 -13.17 2.95 16.64
C HIS A 28 -11.88 3.55 17.17
N ALA A 29 -12.04 4.51 18.08
CA ALA A 29 -10.95 5.12 18.83
C ALA A 29 -10.56 4.20 19.99
N GLU A 30 -9.51 3.41 19.80
CA GLU A 30 -8.61 3.01 20.88
C GLU A 30 -7.24 3.64 20.59
N ALA A 31 -6.50 4.00 21.64
CA ALA A 31 -5.30 4.84 21.56
C ALA A 31 -4.34 4.36 20.46
N ALA A 32 -4.16 5.20 19.43
CA ALA A 32 -3.26 4.92 18.33
C ALA A 32 -1.84 4.74 18.87
N VAL A 33 -1.23 3.59 18.57
CA VAL A 33 0.22 3.45 18.72
C VAL A 33 0.83 4.47 17.76
N ASN A 34 1.45 5.52 18.31
CA ASN A 34 2.01 6.61 17.55
C ASN A 34 3.42 6.21 17.08
N PHE A 35 3.51 5.69 15.86
CA PHE A 35 4.79 5.42 15.20
C PHE A 35 5.29 6.74 14.59
N SER A 36 6.17 7.44 15.29
CA SER A 36 6.90 8.57 14.71
C SER A 36 7.87 8.04 13.64
N ASP A 37 7.87 8.63 12.45
CA ASP A 37 8.76 8.27 11.34
C ASP A 37 10.14 8.90 11.60
N PRO A 38 11.24 8.10 11.62
CA PRO A 38 11.80 7.44 10.43
C PRO A 38 11.96 5.93 10.63
N SER A 39 11.18 5.12 9.92
CA SER A 39 11.23 3.65 10.04
C SER A 39 11.31 2.92 8.71
N VAL A 40 12.01 1.79 8.69
CA VAL A 40 12.09 0.93 7.51
C VAL A 40 11.09 -0.22 7.66
N GLY A 41 10.11 -0.22 6.78
CA GLY A 41 9.20 -1.32 6.56
C GLY A 41 9.76 -2.29 5.53
N PHE A 42 9.64 -3.58 5.82
CA PHE A 42 10.02 -4.68 4.97
C PHE A 42 8.80 -5.56 4.73
N ARG A 43 8.40 -5.69 3.47
CA ARG A 43 7.24 -6.49 3.07
C ARG A 43 7.68 -7.67 2.22
N ASP A 44 7.29 -8.86 2.65
CA ASP A 44 7.35 -10.04 1.80
C ASP A 44 6.08 -10.08 0.95
N GLN A 45 6.26 -9.77 -0.32
CA GLN A 45 5.17 -9.63 -1.27
C GLN A 45 4.54 -10.96 -1.66
N ALA A 46 5.20 -12.10 -1.41
CA ALA A 46 4.66 -13.42 -1.69
C ALA A 46 3.83 -13.94 -0.51
N SER A 47 4.33 -13.79 0.72
CA SER A 47 3.63 -14.28 1.92
C SER A 47 2.65 -13.28 2.53
N GLY A 48 2.78 -11.99 2.19
CA GLY A 48 2.04 -10.90 2.84
C GLY A 48 2.55 -10.57 4.25
N ALA A 49 3.68 -11.16 4.66
CA ALA A 49 4.31 -10.82 5.92
C ALA A 49 4.93 -9.42 5.85
N TYR A 50 4.90 -8.72 6.97
CA TYR A 50 5.39 -7.36 7.10
C TYR A 50 6.13 -7.19 8.43
N LEU A 51 7.26 -6.51 8.37
CA LEU A 51 8.04 -6.09 9.53
C LEU A 51 8.29 -4.59 9.39
N ARG A 52 8.03 -3.85 10.46
CA ARG A 52 8.59 -2.51 10.63
C ARG A 52 9.59 -2.57 11.76
N ILE A 53 10.76 -2.01 11.57
CA ILE A 53 11.76 -1.85 12.62
C ILE A 53 12.38 -0.45 12.55
N ASP A 54 12.63 0.12 13.71
CA ASP A 54 13.38 1.37 13.85
C ASP A 54 14.88 1.04 13.89
N LEU A 55 15.59 1.46 12.84
CA LEU A 55 17.03 1.21 12.66
C LEU A 55 17.84 2.50 12.86
N ASP A 56 17.20 3.61 13.24
CA ASP A 56 17.92 4.85 13.50
C ASP A 56 18.66 4.75 14.84
N SER A 57 19.97 4.49 14.77
CA SER A 57 20.86 4.39 15.93
C SER A 57 20.84 5.62 16.85
N ALA A 58 20.39 6.79 16.37
CA ALA A 58 20.27 8.01 17.15
C ALA A 58 18.88 8.19 17.78
N ALA A 59 17.89 7.38 17.40
CA ALA A 59 16.51 7.48 17.88
C ALA A 59 16.32 6.84 19.27
N VAL A 60 15.47 7.46 20.08
CA VAL A 60 15.06 6.93 21.41
C VAL A 60 14.31 5.59 21.28
N GLY A 61 13.80 5.27 20.08
CA GLY A 61 13.05 4.07 19.75
C GLY A 61 13.84 2.99 19.00
N VAL A 62 15.17 3.09 18.91
CA VAL A 62 15.99 2.12 18.17
C VAL A 62 15.67 0.66 18.57
N GLY A 63 15.48 -0.19 17.57
CA GLY A 63 15.06 -1.58 17.74
C GLY A 63 13.58 -1.77 18.07
N GLN A 64 12.76 -0.72 18.16
CA GLN A 64 11.30 -0.88 18.23
C GLN A 64 10.78 -1.46 16.92
N PHE A 65 10.11 -2.59 17.01
CA PHE A 65 9.58 -3.26 15.84
C PHE A 65 8.16 -3.77 16.06
N TYR A 66 7.49 -4.12 14.97
CA TYR A 66 6.29 -4.93 15.00
C TYR A 66 6.26 -5.82 13.76
N PHE A 67 5.58 -6.96 13.88
CA PHE A 67 5.46 -7.92 12.79
C PHE A 67 3.99 -8.22 12.52
N SER A 68 3.65 -8.43 11.26
CA SER A 68 2.34 -8.89 10.85
C SER A 68 2.44 -9.96 9.78
N ALA A 69 1.53 -10.92 9.80
CA ALA A 69 1.40 -11.92 8.76
C ALA A 69 -0.05 -12.41 8.65
N PRO A 70 -0.48 -12.88 7.46
CA PRO A 70 -1.78 -13.53 7.31
C PRO A 70 -1.96 -14.68 8.30
N GLY A 71 -3.10 -14.69 9.00
CA GLY A 71 -3.43 -15.69 10.01
C GLY A 71 -2.73 -15.51 11.38
N VAL A 72 -1.90 -14.48 11.54
CA VAL A 72 -1.32 -14.06 12.84
C VAL A 72 -1.96 -12.77 13.33
N GLY A 73 -2.22 -11.84 12.42
CA GLY A 73 -2.58 -10.46 12.76
C GLY A 73 -1.33 -9.61 12.97
N LEU A 74 -1.33 -8.74 13.97
CA LEU A 74 -0.23 -7.86 14.33
C LEU A 74 0.35 -8.28 15.69
N VAL A 75 1.66 -8.37 15.80
CA VAL A 75 2.37 -8.58 17.06
C VAL A 75 3.29 -7.40 17.37
N VAL A 76 3.20 -6.93 18.60
CA VAL A 76 3.99 -5.81 19.14
C VAL A 76 4.80 -6.34 20.34
N PRO A 77 6.12 -6.44 20.23
CA PRO A 77 7.04 -6.80 21.32
C PRO A 77 6.94 -5.83 22.50
N ALA A 78 7.12 -6.34 23.73
CA ALA A 78 7.11 -5.50 24.93
C ALA A 78 8.40 -4.67 25.10
N ASN A 79 9.50 -5.09 24.46
CA ASN A 79 10.82 -4.43 24.54
C ASN A 79 11.40 -4.31 23.12
N THR A 80 12.47 -3.52 22.97
CA THR A 80 13.18 -3.36 21.70
C THR A 80 13.97 -4.62 21.34
N ALA A 81 14.18 -4.83 20.04
CA ALA A 81 15.17 -5.76 19.53
C ALA A 81 16.58 -5.25 19.83
N THR A 82 17.52 -6.18 19.99
CA THR A 82 18.94 -5.85 19.94
C THR A 82 19.35 -5.74 18.48
N LEU A 83 20.01 -4.65 18.11
CA LEU A 83 20.60 -4.44 16.79
C LEU A 83 22.12 -4.66 16.89
N ASP A 84 22.67 -5.44 15.97
CA ASP A 84 24.10 -5.71 15.84
C ASP A 84 24.52 -5.46 14.37
N PRO A 85 25.16 -4.32 14.07
CA PRO A 85 25.62 -4.03 12.72
C PRO A 85 26.82 -4.92 12.39
N HIS A 86 26.59 -5.92 11.54
CA HIS A 86 27.65 -6.80 11.04
C HIS A 86 28.47 -6.13 9.91
N SER A 87 27.80 -5.38 9.03
CA SER A 87 28.45 -4.65 7.93
C SER A 87 27.61 -3.47 7.45
N ALA A 88 28.10 -2.70 6.49
CA ALA A 88 27.34 -1.60 5.88
C ALA A 88 26.08 -2.06 5.11
N HIS A 89 25.95 -3.36 4.84
CA HIS A 89 24.85 -3.98 4.07
C HIS A 89 24.19 -5.14 4.84
N ASP A 90 24.47 -5.27 6.14
CA ASP A 90 23.92 -6.33 6.97
C ASP A 90 23.83 -5.84 8.42
N GLU A 91 22.62 -5.53 8.86
CA GLU A 91 22.30 -5.37 10.27
C GLU A 91 21.56 -6.60 10.75
N GLN A 92 22.09 -7.27 11.78
CA GLN A 92 21.38 -8.34 12.44
C GLN A 92 20.51 -7.74 13.55
N PHE A 93 19.24 -8.13 13.60
CA PHE A 93 18.37 -7.80 14.72
C PHE A 93 17.79 -9.05 15.38
N ARG A 94 17.69 -9.02 16.71
CA ARG A 94 17.27 -10.17 17.52
C ARG A 94 16.30 -9.76 18.61
N TYR A 95 15.30 -10.59 18.82
CA TYR A 95 14.36 -10.47 19.93
C TYR A 95 13.94 -11.85 20.42
N ASP A 96 13.81 -12.01 21.73
CA ASP A 96 13.21 -13.20 22.35
C ASP A 96 12.51 -12.75 23.65
N GLY A 97 11.17 -12.77 23.66
CA GLY A 97 10.42 -12.23 24.77
C GLY A 97 8.90 -12.19 24.57
N ALA A 98 8.23 -11.53 25.51
CA ALA A 98 6.79 -11.38 25.50
C ALA A 98 6.34 -10.15 24.68
N GLY A 99 5.12 -10.19 24.17
CA GLY A 99 4.49 -9.05 23.52
C GLY A 99 2.97 -9.16 23.51
N THR A 100 2.36 -8.32 22.71
CA THR A 100 0.93 -8.23 22.52
C THR A 100 0.57 -8.63 21.10
N GLN A 101 -0.45 -9.46 20.94
CA GLN A 101 -1.00 -9.86 19.64
C GLN A 101 -2.41 -9.29 19.46
N TYR A 102 -2.64 -8.69 18.29
CA TYR A 102 -3.93 -8.28 17.77
C TYR A 102 -4.28 -9.19 16.60
N ALA A 103 -4.97 -10.30 16.88
CA ALA A 103 -5.18 -11.36 15.88
C ALA A 103 -6.06 -10.93 14.69
N SER A 104 -6.90 -9.91 14.88
CA SER A 104 -7.79 -9.38 13.83
C SER A 104 -7.16 -8.26 13.00
N ALA A 105 -5.94 -7.83 13.33
CA ALA A 105 -5.25 -6.79 12.58
C ALA A 105 -4.94 -7.28 11.16
N VAL A 106 -5.16 -6.40 10.18
CA VAL A 106 -4.88 -6.69 8.77
C VAL A 106 -3.98 -5.60 8.20
N LEU A 107 -3.02 -6.03 7.37
CA LEU A 107 -2.22 -5.12 6.56
C LEU A 107 -3.09 -4.55 5.46
N THR A 108 -3.25 -3.23 5.42
CA THR A 108 -4.02 -2.56 4.35
C THR A 108 -3.07 -1.97 3.31
N SER A 109 -3.46 -2.03 2.04
CA SER A 109 -2.65 -1.48 0.95
C SER A 109 -2.64 0.05 0.92
N ASP A 110 -3.61 0.70 1.58
CA ASP A 110 -3.81 2.16 1.53
C ASP A 110 -2.75 2.93 2.33
N ILE A 111 -2.40 2.40 3.51
CA ILE A 111 -1.36 2.94 4.39
C ILE A 111 -0.13 2.02 4.47
N ALA A 112 -0.16 0.88 3.78
CA ALA A 112 0.91 -0.13 3.76
C ALA A 112 1.35 -0.62 5.15
N GLN A 113 0.47 -0.52 6.16
CA GLN A 113 0.76 -0.86 7.54
C GLN A 113 -0.46 -1.54 8.20
N PRO A 114 -0.22 -2.47 9.14
CA PRO A 114 -1.28 -3.09 9.92
C PRO A 114 -1.74 -2.14 11.03
N LEU A 115 -3.05 -2.06 11.23
CA LEU A 115 -3.62 -1.34 12.38
C LEU A 115 -4.02 -2.33 13.47
N PRO A 116 -3.69 -2.06 14.75
CA PRO A 116 -4.25 -2.81 15.86
C PRO A 116 -5.78 -2.82 15.79
N SER A 117 -6.38 -4.01 15.87
CA SER A 117 -7.83 -4.15 15.85
C SER A 117 -8.27 -5.41 16.59
N GLY A 118 -9.49 -5.35 17.16
CA GLY A 118 -10.04 -6.43 17.96
C GLY A 118 -9.39 -6.58 19.34
N ALA A 119 -9.76 -7.65 20.05
CA ALA A 119 -9.19 -7.95 21.35
C ALA A 119 -7.70 -8.29 21.24
N SER A 120 -6.91 -7.74 22.15
CA SER A 120 -5.50 -8.08 22.29
C SER A 120 -5.29 -9.27 23.23
N GLY A 121 -4.19 -9.98 23.04
CA GLY A 121 -3.75 -11.06 23.92
C GLY A 121 -2.24 -11.09 24.05
N THR A 122 -1.73 -11.86 25.02
CA THR A 122 -0.28 -12.05 25.19
C THR A 122 0.26 -12.96 24.09
N ALA A 123 1.46 -12.66 23.60
CA ALA A 123 2.22 -13.50 22.69
C ALA A 123 3.65 -13.70 23.17
N THR A 124 4.22 -14.86 22.87
CA THR A 124 5.67 -15.09 22.91
C THR A 124 6.22 -14.87 21.51
N ILE A 125 7.22 -14.01 21.39
CA ILE A 125 7.79 -13.57 20.13
C ILE A 125 9.28 -13.88 20.16
N LYS A 126 9.76 -14.57 19.14
CA LYS A 126 11.18 -14.68 18.85
C LYS A 126 11.42 -14.20 17.42
N VAL A 127 12.41 -13.35 17.23
CA VAL A 127 12.82 -12.86 15.92
C VAL A 127 14.32 -12.92 15.78
N ILE A 128 14.77 -13.38 14.63
CA ILE A 128 16.15 -13.26 14.17
C ILE A 128 16.06 -12.81 12.73
N GLY A 129 16.59 -11.64 12.43
CA GLY A 129 16.58 -11.11 11.07
C GLY A 129 17.86 -10.43 10.69
N HIS A 130 18.02 -10.32 9.39
CA HIS A 130 19.08 -9.61 8.70
C HIS A 130 18.43 -8.67 7.70
N ASP A 131 18.85 -7.42 7.68
CA ASP A 131 18.36 -6.43 6.73
C ASP A 131 19.48 -5.60 6.08
N ASP A 132 19.20 -5.16 4.86
CA ASP A 132 19.93 -4.11 4.14
C ASP A 132 18.94 -2.99 3.82
N PRO A 133 18.91 -1.92 4.62
CA PRO A 133 18.03 -0.79 4.40
C PRO A 133 18.30 -0.05 3.08
N THR A 134 19.54 -0.08 2.59
CA THR A 134 19.94 0.56 1.33
C THR A 134 19.36 -0.21 0.15
N ALA A 135 19.48 -1.55 0.17
CA ALA A 135 18.93 -2.42 -0.86
C ALA A 135 17.42 -2.71 -0.69
N ARG A 136 16.82 -2.28 0.43
CA ARG A 136 15.42 -2.57 0.80
C ARG A 136 15.12 -4.07 0.86
N THR A 137 16.08 -4.85 1.32
CA THR A 137 15.95 -6.31 1.47
C THR A 137 16.00 -6.73 2.92
N ALA A 138 15.24 -7.77 3.28
CA ALA A 138 15.35 -8.40 4.59
C ALA A 138 15.07 -9.89 4.52
N ASN A 139 15.78 -10.67 5.35
CA ASN A 139 15.50 -12.08 5.61
C ASN A 139 15.30 -12.26 7.11
N VAL A 140 14.09 -12.62 7.51
CA VAL A 140 13.68 -12.63 8.91
C VAL A 140 12.96 -13.92 9.24
N GLU A 141 13.42 -14.59 10.30
CA GLU A 141 12.74 -15.71 10.92
C GLU A 141 12.00 -15.24 12.17
N VAL A 142 10.70 -15.52 12.22
CA VAL A 142 9.81 -15.06 13.29
C VAL A 142 9.06 -16.26 13.86
N TRP A 143 9.06 -16.41 15.18
CA TRP A 143 8.22 -17.37 15.89
C TRP A 143 7.22 -16.64 16.77
N ILE A 144 5.94 -16.87 16.52
CA ILE A 144 4.84 -16.34 17.34
C ILE A 144 4.14 -17.52 18.02
N ASN A 145 4.18 -17.55 19.35
CA ASN A 145 3.63 -18.63 20.16
C ASN A 145 4.12 -20.02 19.67
N GLY A 146 5.40 -20.10 19.30
CA GLY A 146 6.04 -21.32 18.77
C GLY A 146 5.80 -21.62 17.29
N LYS A 147 4.88 -20.91 16.61
CA LYS A 147 4.66 -21.07 15.17
C LYS A 147 5.67 -20.25 14.37
N HIS A 148 6.39 -20.90 13.46
CA HIS A 148 7.44 -20.29 12.63
C HIS A 148 6.87 -19.64 11.36
N PHE A 149 7.42 -18.47 11.03
CA PHE A 149 7.17 -17.68 9.83
C PHE A 149 8.50 -17.19 9.28
N THR A 150 8.56 -17.03 7.97
CA THR A 150 9.69 -16.42 7.29
C THR A 150 9.18 -15.21 6.53
N LEU A 151 9.92 -14.11 6.62
CA LEU A 151 9.74 -12.92 5.79
C LEU A 151 10.97 -12.77 4.92
N LYS A 152 10.75 -12.72 3.61
CA LYS A 152 11.77 -12.40 2.62
C LYS A 152 11.34 -11.17 1.84
N ALA A 153 11.78 -10.00 2.29
CA ALA A 153 11.51 -8.75 1.61
C ALA A 153 12.56 -8.53 0.51
N ALA A 154 12.08 -8.19 -0.67
CA ALA A 154 12.88 -7.78 -1.80
C ALA A 154 12.06 -6.80 -2.66
N PRO A 155 12.72 -5.85 -3.35
CA PRO A 155 12.04 -4.96 -4.27
C PRO A 155 11.22 -5.71 -5.32
N ALA A 156 10.08 -5.15 -5.69
CA ALA A 156 9.23 -5.71 -6.74
C ALA A 156 9.95 -5.70 -8.11
N PRO A 157 9.68 -6.68 -8.99
CA PRO A 157 10.24 -6.68 -10.34
C PRO A 157 9.68 -5.52 -11.18
N HIS A 158 10.55 -4.85 -11.94
CA HIS A 158 10.19 -3.74 -12.82
C HIS A 158 9.52 -4.20 -14.14
N ASN A 159 8.41 -4.93 -14.03
CA ASN A 159 7.72 -5.56 -15.16
C ASN A 159 6.20 -5.33 -15.15
N ALA A 160 5.73 -4.18 -14.66
CA ALA A 160 4.30 -3.89 -14.50
C ALA A 160 3.52 -3.69 -15.83
N GLY A 161 4.23 -3.63 -16.96
CA GLY A 161 3.68 -3.34 -18.30
C GLY A 161 2.48 -4.20 -18.74
N PRO A 162 2.50 -5.54 -18.55
CA PRO A 162 1.35 -6.39 -18.87
C PRO A 162 0.11 -6.06 -18.04
N THR A 163 0.26 -5.87 -16.72
CA THR A 163 -0.86 -5.48 -15.84
C THR A 163 -1.39 -4.10 -16.21
N LEU A 164 -0.52 -3.13 -16.47
CA LEU A 164 -0.91 -1.80 -16.93
C LEU A 164 -1.79 -1.88 -18.19
N THR A 165 -1.36 -2.67 -19.18
CA THR A 165 -2.09 -2.86 -20.45
C THR A 165 -3.45 -3.52 -20.22
N ALA A 166 -3.53 -4.51 -19.35
CA ALA A 166 -4.78 -5.18 -18.98
C ALA A 166 -5.76 -4.21 -18.31
N VAL A 167 -5.27 -3.37 -17.39
CA VAL A 167 -6.08 -2.35 -16.70
C VAL A 167 -6.62 -1.33 -17.70
N ILE A 168 -5.77 -0.80 -18.57
CA ILE A 168 -6.18 0.17 -19.61
C ILE A 168 -7.25 -0.45 -20.52
N THR A 169 -7.07 -1.71 -20.92
CA THR A 169 -8.04 -2.44 -21.74
C THR A 169 -9.40 -2.55 -21.03
N ALA A 170 -9.40 -2.97 -19.76
CA ALA A 170 -10.61 -3.09 -18.96
C ALA A 170 -11.35 -1.75 -18.82
N LEU A 171 -10.61 -0.67 -18.57
CA LEU A 171 -11.18 0.68 -18.43
C LEU A 171 -11.79 1.20 -19.74
N LYS A 172 -11.08 1.04 -20.87
CA LYS A 172 -11.61 1.42 -22.19
C LYS A 172 -12.86 0.64 -22.57
N ALA A 173 -12.91 -0.65 -22.21
CA ALA A 173 -14.07 -1.50 -22.44
C ALA A 173 -15.21 -1.26 -21.43
N THR A 174 -14.99 -0.44 -20.39
CA THR A 174 -15.90 -0.31 -19.23
C THR A 174 -16.20 -1.69 -18.59
N ASP A 175 -15.23 -2.62 -18.64
CA ASP A 175 -15.35 -3.96 -18.06
C ASP A 175 -14.97 -3.92 -16.58
N LEU A 176 -15.97 -3.60 -15.75
CA LEU A 176 -15.82 -3.56 -14.29
C LEU A 176 -15.49 -4.93 -13.68
N GLY A 177 -15.84 -6.01 -14.37
CA GLY A 177 -15.52 -7.36 -13.94
C GLY A 177 -14.03 -7.65 -14.09
N ALA A 178 -13.47 -7.38 -15.28
CA ALA A 178 -12.04 -7.49 -15.52
C ALA A 178 -11.23 -6.57 -14.59
N LEU A 179 -11.74 -5.35 -14.33
CA LEU A 179 -11.10 -4.43 -13.40
C LEU A 179 -11.08 -4.97 -11.97
N TYR A 180 -12.16 -5.61 -11.50
CA TYR A 180 -12.19 -6.30 -10.20
C TYR A 180 -11.13 -7.41 -10.11
N ASP A 181 -10.98 -8.20 -11.17
CA ASP A 181 -10.04 -9.31 -11.20
C ASP A 181 -8.57 -8.83 -11.13
N LEU A 182 -8.30 -7.65 -11.70
CA LEU A 182 -7.00 -6.95 -11.66
C LEU A 182 -6.77 -6.16 -10.36
N ALA A 183 -7.83 -5.80 -9.64
CA ALA A 183 -7.78 -4.94 -8.46
C ALA A 183 -7.02 -5.57 -7.29
N ASP A 184 -6.34 -4.73 -6.52
CA ASP A 184 -5.82 -5.05 -5.20
C ASP A 184 -6.95 -5.53 -4.25
N PRO A 185 -6.70 -6.51 -3.36
CA PRO A 185 -7.72 -6.97 -2.42
C PRO A 185 -8.33 -5.87 -1.54
N SER A 186 -7.57 -4.83 -1.14
CA SER A 186 -8.13 -3.73 -0.34
C SER A 186 -9.14 -2.91 -1.15
N LEU A 187 -8.87 -2.69 -2.45
CA LEU A 187 -9.79 -1.97 -3.34
C LEU A 187 -11.13 -2.70 -3.50
N ARG A 188 -11.10 -4.03 -3.45
CA ARG A 188 -12.32 -4.85 -3.49
C ARG A 188 -13.15 -4.69 -2.21
N ASN A 189 -12.52 -4.29 -1.10
CA ASN A 189 -13.15 -4.11 0.21
C ASN A 189 -14.03 -5.31 0.64
N GLY A 190 -13.56 -6.53 0.37
CA GLY A 190 -14.30 -7.76 0.66
C GLY A 190 -15.56 -7.99 -0.19
N LEU A 191 -15.87 -7.13 -1.17
CA LEU A 191 -16.98 -7.32 -2.07
C LEU A 191 -16.73 -8.52 -3.01
N THR A 192 -17.79 -9.26 -3.31
CA THR A 192 -17.76 -10.20 -4.45
C THR A 192 -17.69 -9.42 -5.76
N ARG A 193 -17.27 -10.08 -6.83
CA ARG A 193 -17.21 -9.49 -8.17
C ARG A 193 -18.54 -8.89 -8.59
N GLU A 194 -19.63 -9.60 -8.38
CA GLU A 194 -20.99 -9.15 -8.74
C GLU A 194 -21.39 -7.91 -7.95
N ARG A 195 -21.07 -7.87 -6.66
CA ARG A 195 -21.35 -6.72 -5.80
C ARG A 195 -20.48 -5.52 -6.15
N PHE A 196 -19.22 -5.73 -6.49
CA PHE A 196 -18.35 -4.67 -6.98
C PHE A 196 -18.90 -4.05 -8.27
N VAL A 197 -19.22 -4.88 -9.26
CA VAL A 197 -19.79 -4.43 -10.54
C VAL A 197 -21.11 -3.69 -10.33
N ALA A 198 -22.00 -4.21 -9.49
CA ALA A 198 -23.28 -3.56 -9.20
C ALA A 198 -23.11 -2.21 -8.49
N THR A 199 -22.25 -2.13 -7.48
CA THR A 199 -22.00 -0.90 -6.71
C THR A 199 -21.35 0.16 -7.57
N ILE A 200 -20.29 -0.17 -8.30
CA ILE A 200 -19.59 0.79 -9.17
C ILE A 200 -20.47 1.18 -10.36
N GLY A 201 -21.16 0.21 -10.99
CA GLY A 201 -22.10 0.48 -12.07
C GLY A 201 -23.24 1.41 -11.67
N ALA A 202 -23.76 1.28 -10.44
CA ALA A 202 -24.81 2.16 -9.91
C ALA A 202 -24.34 3.60 -9.67
N THR A 203 -23.03 3.84 -9.52
CA THR A 203 -22.46 5.19 -9.43
C THR A 203 -22.23 5.86 -10.79
N GLY A 204 -22.35 5.11 -11.89
CA GLY A 204 -21.92 5.54 -13.23
C GLY A 204 -23.02 6.17 -14.09
N GLY A 205 -22.85 7.47 -14.40
CA GLY A 205 -23.51 8.19 -15.50
C GLY A 205 -22.52 8.64 -16.59
N GLY A 206 -21.37 7.97 -16.71
CA GLY A 206 -20.33 8.32 -17.67
C GLY A 206 -19.50 7.13 -18.14
N SER A 207 -18.77 7.31 -19.23
CA SER A 207 -17.91 6.30 -19.87
C SER A 207 -16.53 6.88 -20.17
N VAL A 208 -15.54 5.98 -20.16
CA VAL A 208 -14.18 6.29 -20.64
C VAL A 208 -14.20 6.25 -22.17
N THR A 209 -13.73 7.31 -22.80
CA THR A 209 -13.65 7.39 -24.28
C THR A 209 -12.21 7.35 -24.78
N GLY A 210 -11.24 7.66 -23.92
CA GLY A 210 -9.82 7.67 -24.25
C GLY A 210 -8.98 7.41 -23.00
N LEU A 211 -7.90 6.66 -23.16
CA LEU A 211 -6.90 6.47 -22.11
C LEU A 211 -5.56 6.17 -22.77
N THR A 212 -4.59 7.04 -22.52
CA THR A 212 -3.28 6.97 -23.18
C THR A 212 -2.18 7.22 -22.16
N PRO A 213 -1.20 6.32 -22.01
CA PRO A 213 0.04 6.61 -21.28
C PRO A 213 0.80 7.77 -21.94
N THR A 214 1.21 8.75 -21.15
CA THR A 214 1.91 9.95 -21.63
C THR A 214 3.40 9.94 -21.35
N GLY A 215 3.89 8.92 -20.65
CA GLY A 215 5.30 8.78 -20.27
C GLY A 215 5.62 7.38 -19.76
N ALA A 216 6.86 7.20 -19.33
CA ALA A 216 7.36 5.94 -18.79
C ALA A 216 6.75 5.62 -17.41
N THR A 217 6.62 4.33 -17.12
CA THR A 217 6.27 3.86 -15.77
C THR A 217 7.46 4.06 -14.83
N THR A 218 7.25 4.74 -13.71
CA THR A 218 8.23 4.85 -12.62
C THR A 218 7.92 3.83 -11.52
N TYR A 219 8.96 3.34 -10.86
CA TYR A 219 8.84 2.38 -9.76
C TYR A 219 9.28 3.04 -8.46
N VAL A 220 8.50 2.83 -7.39
CA VAL A 220 8.73 3.46 -6.08
C VAL A 220 8.49 2.44 -4.98
N THR A 221 9.44 2.32 -4.06
CA THR A 221 9.27 1.61 -2.79
C THR A 221 9.14 2.64 -1.66
N THR A 222 8.04 2.62 -0.92
CA THR A 222 7.83 3.57 0.20
C THR A 222 8.68 3.21 1.41
N SER A 223 8.75 4.10 2.41
CA SER A 223 9.37 3.80 3.71
C SER A 223 8.71 2.60 4.39
N ALA A 224 7.41 2.38 4.18
CA ALA A 224 6.67 1.21 4.64
C ALA A 224 6.93 -0.07 3.80
N GLY A 225 7.87 -0.06 2.86
CA GLY A 225 8.22 -1.24 2.05
C GLY A 225 7.15 -1.67 1.05
N ALA A 226 6.22 -0.79 0.69
CA ALA A 226 5.25 -1.05 -0.36
C ALA A 226 5.79 -0.60 -1.72
N ASP A 227 5.69 -1.49 -2.72
CA ASP A 227 6.17 -1.24 -4.07
C ASP A 227 5.02 -0.81 -4.99
N PHE A 228 5.24 0.29 -5.69
CA PHE A 228 4.30 0.89 -6.63
C PHE A 228 4.93 1.02 -8.01
N ALA A 229 4.10 0.89 -9.04
CA ALA A 229 4.40 1.29 -10.39
C ALA A 229 3.43 2.41 -10.78
N LEU A 230 3.96 3.57 -11.15
CA LEU A 230 3.21 4.79 -11.44
C LEU A 230 3.38 5.11 -12.92
N THR A 231 2.28 5.09 -13.67
CA THR A 231 2.31 5.44 -15.10
C THR A 231 1.52 6.72 -15.33
N PRO A 232 2.13 7.80 -15.84
CA PRO A 232 1.38 9.00 -16.20
C PRO A 232 0.46 8.70 -17.38
N ILE A 233 -0.80 9.11 -17.27
CA ILE A 233 -1.86 8.88 -18.25
C ILE A 233 -2.64 10.16 -18.51
N THR A 234 -3.16 10.29 -19.73
CA THR A 234 -4.30 11.16 -20.05
C THR A 234 -5.54 10.30 -20.22
N PHE A 235 -6.64 10.76 -19.65
CA PHE A 235 -7.91 10.06 -19.58
C PHE A 235 -9.03 10.97 -20.11
N ASP A 236 -9.71 10.52 -21.15
CA ASP A 236 -10.89 11.19 -21.71
C ASP A 236 -12.15 10.47 -21.26
N TYR A 237 -13.16 11.24 -20.91
CA TYR A 237 -14.46 10.70 -20.53
C TYR A 237 -15.61 11.52 -21.08
N VAL A 238 -16.78 10.89 -21.10
CA VAL A 238 -18.07 11.57 -21.24
C VAL A 238 -18.90 11.26 -20.00
N LYS A 239 -19.41 12.30 -19.35
CA LYS A 239 -20.33 12.16 -18.21
C LYS A 239 -21.59 12.97 -18.47
N ASN A 240 -22.76 12.33 -18.44
CA ASN A 240 -24.04 12.97 -18.77
C ASN A 240 -24.01 13.75 -20.09
N GLY A 241 -23.29 13.22 -21.10
CA GLY A 241 -23.11 13.88 -22.41
C GLY A 241 -22.05 14.99 -22.46
N VAL A 242 -21.41 15.31 -21.34
CA VAL A 242 -20.35 16.33 -21.28
C VAL A 242 -18.97 15.66 -21.35
N PRO A 243 -18.14 15.97 -22.37
CA PRO A 243 -16.78 15.46 -22.44
C PRO A 243 -15.87 16.16 -21.43
N GLY A 244 -14.83 15.46 -20.98
CA GLY A 244 -13.77 16.01 -20.16
C GLY A 244 -12.48 15.19 -20.31
N GLU A 245 -11.38 15.80 -19.87
CA GLU A 245 -10.03 15.21 -19.90
C GLU A 245 -9.40 15.37 -18.51
N VAL A 246 -8.64 14.36 -18.08
CA VAL A 246 -7.88 14.36 -16.82
C VAL A 246 -6.47 13.83 -17.08
N THR A 247 -5.46 14.52 -16.54
CA THR A 247 -4.11 13.97 -16.39
C THR A 247 -3.97 13.38 -14.99
N ALA A 248 -3.44 12.16 -14.91
CA ALA A 248 -3.32 11.41 -13.67
C ALA A 248 -2.15 10.42 -13.74
N HIS A 249 -1.85 9.80 -12.60
CA HIS A 249 -1.04 8.59 -12.55
C HIS A 249 -1.92 7.37 -12.31
N LEU A 250 -1.80 6.36 -13.18
CA LEU A 250 -2.29 5.02 -12.92
C LEU A 250 -1.32 4.33 -11.97
N ARG A 251 -1.81 3.95 -10.79
CA ARG A 251 -1.02 3.36 -9.71
C ARG A 251 -1.31 1.87 -9.60
N LEU A 252 -0.28 1.07 -9.81
CA LEU A 252 -0.26 -0.36 -9.51
C LEU A 252 0.51 -0.59 -8.22
N ILE A 253 0.11 -1.59 -7.44
CA ILE A 253 0.82 -2.06 -6.25
C ILE A 253 1.28 -3.50 -6.49
N TYR A 254 2.48 -3.85 -6.07
CA TYR A 254 2.93 -5.24 -6.09
C TYR A 254 2.53 -5.92 -4.79
N THR A 255 1.72 -6.98 -4.87
CA THR A 255 1.26 -7.74 -3.69
C THR A 255 0.81 -9.14 -4.11
N GLY A 256 0.93 -10.13 -3.23
CA GLY A 256 0.62 -11.52 -3.55
C GLY A 256 1.38 -12.02 -4.78
N GLY A 257 2.65 -11.60 -4.91
CA GLY A 257 3.56 -11.96 -6.00
C GLY A 257 3.20 -11.40 -7.38
N GLN A 258 2.35 -10.36 -7.48
CA GLN A 258 1.98 -9.79 -8.77
C GLN A 258 1.59 -8.30 -8.67
N TRP A 259 1.70 -7.60 -9.79
CA TRP A 259 1.19 -6.23 -9.93
C TRP A 259 -0.35 -6.23 -9.97
N ARG A 260 -0.97 -5.39 -9.15
CA ARG A 260 -2.42 -5.22 -9.00
C ARG A 260 -2.83 -3.77 -9.18
N TYR A 261 -4.02 -3.55 -9.72
CA TYR A 261 -4.59 -2.21 -9.85
C TYR A 261 -5.01 -1.67 -8.49
N MET A 262 -4.50 -0.50 -8.11
CA MET A 262 -4.87 0.15 -6.85
C MET A 262 -5.78 1.35 -7.09
N THR A 263 -5.33 2.34 -7.86
CA THR A 263 -6.09 3.58 -8.06
C THR A 263 -5.60 4.37 -9.27
N MET A 264 -6.32 5.45 -9.59
CA MET A 264 -5.83 6.56 -10.39
C MET A 264 -5.77 7.80 -9.51
N GLN A 265 -4.59 8.41 -9.41
CA GLN A 265 -4.41 9.64 -8.65
C GLN A 265 -4.31 10.82 -9.62
N PRO A 266 -5.27 11.77 -9.59
CA PRO A 266 -5.13 13.03 -10.30
C PRO A 266 -3.92 13.80 -9.77
N ASP A 267 -3.12 14.39 -10.67
CA ASP A 267 -1.87 15.10 -10.30
C ASP A 267 -2.09 16.32 -9.39
N ASN A 268 -3.35 16.72 -9.20
CA ASN A 268 -3.79 17.84 -8.37
C ASN A 268 -4.40 17.42 -7.01
N ALA A 269 -4.36 16.14 -6.64
CA ALA A 269 -4.76 15.65 -5.31
C ALA A 269 -3.55 15.56 -4.36
N PRO A 270 -3.64 16.05 -3.11
CA PRO A 270 -2.54 15.92 -2.14
C PRO A 270 -2.20 14.44 -1.94
N SER A 271 -0.91 14.12 -2.03
CA SER A 271 -0.40 12.77 -1.78
C SER A 271 -0.82 12.32 -0.38
N ASN A 272 -1.30 11.09 -0.27
CA ASN A 272 -1.42 10.38 0.99
C ASN A 272 -0.01 10.20 1.60
N SER A 273 0.39 11.19 2.41
CA SER A 273 1.49 11.28 3.40
C SER A 273 2.92 10.84 3.06
N ASP A 274 3.16 9.97 2.07
CA ASP A 274 4.51 9.55 1.70
C ASP A 274 4.93 10.30 0.45
N SER A 275 6.10 10.92 0.48
CA SER A 275 6.59 11.68 -0.68
C SER A 275 6.73 10.72 -1.86
N ASN A 276 5.98 10.97 -2.94
CA ASN A 276 6.09 10.28 -4.23
C ASN A 276 7.42 10.64 -4.95
N THR A 277 8.49 10.85 -4.20
CA THR A 277 9.79 11.22 -4.75
C THR A 277 10.34 9.99 -5.47
N PRO A 278 10.53 10.05 -6.80
CA PRO A 278 11.10 8.93 -7.55
C PRO A 278 12.48 8.57 -7.00
N ASP A 279 12.85 7.29 -7.08
CA ASP A 279 14.22 6.87 -6.82
C ASP A 279 15.16 7.56 -7.84
N PRO A 280 16.07 8.45 -7.41
CA PRO A 280 16.96 9.16 -8.33
C PRO A 280 18.05 8.25 -8.92
N THR A 281 18.15 6.99 -8.48
CA THR A 281 19.22 6.07 -8.89
C THR A 281 18.87 5.21 -10.10
N VAL A 282 17.65 5.32 -10.63
CA VAL A 282 17.20 4.54 -11.79
C VAL A 282 16.76 5.49 -12.93
N PRO A 283 17.46 5.50 -14.08
CA PRO A 283 17.08 6.31 -15.25
C PRO A 283 15.77 5.84 -15.92
#